data_AF-A0A936U4N3-F1
#
_entry.id   AF-A0A936U4N3-F1
#
_cell.length_a   1.000
_cell.length_b   1.000
_cell.length_c   1.000
_cell.angle_alpha   90.00
_cell.angle_beta   90.00
_cell.angle_gamma   90.00
#
_symmetry.space_group_name_H-M   'P 1'
#
loop_
_entity.id
_entity.type
_entity.pdbx_description
1 polymer ?
#
loop_
_entity_poly.entity_id
_entity_poly.type
_entity_poly.pdbx_seq_one_letter_code
_entity_poly.pdbx_strand_id
1 'polypeptide(L)'
;MFHLTARVAWHDSRWNGTVCRQPSCNSFCAALDRIREERDDAREDAIAGQQWAMEPDALPACKAESGAFMNDQEWSRRFIHPYSVIKKAEDTPWAPGSLRW
;
A
#
# COMPACT_ATOMS: atom_id res chain seq x y z
N MET A 1 -21.93 21.30 -6.74
CA MET A 1 -20.46 21.28 -6.75
C MET A 1 -20.02 20.46 -5.55
N PHE A 2 -19.36 19.31 -5.74
CA PHE A 2 -18.86 18.51 -4.63
C PHE A 2 -17.38 18.81 -4.43
N HIS A 3 -16.99 19.10 -3.19
CA HIS A 3 -15.60 19.23 -2.80
C HIS A 3 -15.13 17.89 -2.23
N LEU A 4 -14.01 17.37 -2.77
CA LEU A 4 -13.36 16.19 -2.25
C LEU A 4 -12.02 16.61 -1.63
N THR A 5 -11.79 16.19 -0.40
CA THR A 5 -10.49 16.29 0.28
C THR A 5 -9.99 14.89 0.54
N ALA A 6 -8.80 14.57 0.06
CA ALA A 6 -8.16 13.27 0.26
C ALA A 6 -6.73 13.48 0.77
N ARG A 7 -6.29 12.63 1.70
CA ARG A 7 -4.90 12.56 2.17
C ARG A 7 -4.25 11.34 1.54
N VAL A 8 -3.24 11.57 0.72
CA VAL A 8 -2.51 10.53 -0.02
C VAL A 8 -1.02 10.81 0.06
N ALA A 9 -0.19 9.77 0.00
CA ALA A 9 1.26 9.93 -0.13
C ALA A 9 1.62 10.71 -1.39
N TRP A 10 2.69 11.51 -1.39
CA TRP A 10 3.13 12.20 -2.62
C TRP A 10 3.54 11.19 -3.69
N HIS A 11 3.23 11.49 -4.96
CA HIS A 11 3.55 10.63 -6.10
C HIS A 11 3.93 11.47 -7.34
N ASP A 12 4.98 11.06 -8.07
CA ASP A 12 5.47 11.79 -9.25
C ASP A 12 4.58 11.62 -10.51
N SER A 13 3.83 10.52 -10.56
CA SER A 13 3.04 10.10 -11.72
C SER A 13 1.53 10.18 -11.48
N ARG A 14 1.08 11.13 -10.64
CA ARG A 14 -0.36 11.40 -10.38
C ARG A 14 -1.15 10.19 -9.84
N TRP A 15 -0.54 9.37 -8.99
CA TRP A 15 -1.17 8.20 -8.37
C TRP A 15 -1.77 7.17 -9.34
N ASN A 16 -1.29 7.15 -10.59
CA ASN A 16 -1.77 6.30 -11.69
C ASN A 16 -1.46 4.80 -11.53
N GLY A 17 -0.98 4.37 -10.37
CA GLY A 17 -0.63 2.97 -10.12
C GLY A 17 0.72 2.51 -10.66
N THR A 18 1.61 3.42 -11.06
CA THR A 18 3.03 3.06 -11.25
C THR A 18 3.82 3.30 -9.98
N VAL A 19 4.95 2.61 -9.79
CA VAL A 19 5.98 3.04 -8.83
C VAL A 19 6.60 4.35 -9.32
N CYS A 20 7.00 5.23 -8.41
CA CYS A 20 7.73 6.46 -8.77
C CYS A 20 8.96 6.14 -9.63
N ARG A 21 9.40 7.07 -10.48
CA ARG A 21 10.57 6.88 -11.36
C ARG A 21 11.90 6.95 -10.60
N GLN A 22 11.93 7.67 -9.49
CA GLN A 22 13.07 7.77 -8.58
C GLN A 22 12.59 7.70 -7.12
N PRO A 23 12.15 6.51 -6.65
CA PRO A 23 11.63 6.33 -5.29
C PRO A 23 12.60 6.78 -4.20
N SER A 24 13.88 6.43 -4.30
CA SER A 24 14.90 6.80 -3.31
C SER A 24 15.14 8.31 -3.19
N CYS A 25 14.95 9.06 -4.28
CA CYS A 25 15.11 10.52 -4.30
C CYS A 25 13.88 11.27 -3.79
N ASN A 26 12.77 10.58 -3.52
CA ASN A 26 11.55 11.18 -3.04
C ASN A 26 11.58 11.35 -1.51
N SER A 27 11.97 12.55 -1.05
CA SER A 27 11.96 12.90 0.37
C SER A 27 10.58 13.24 0.92
N PHE A 28 9.61 13.55 0.05
CA PHE A 28 8.26 13.92 0.48
C PHE A 28 7.48 12.73 1.04
N CYS A 29 7.59 11.55 0.42
CA CYS A 29 6.92 10.35 0.93
C CYS A 29 7.52 9.87 2.26
N ALA A 30 8.82 10.12 2.51
CA ALA A 30 9.49 9.80 3.76
C ALA A 30 8.99 10.61 4.98
N ALA A 31 8.20 11.65 4.76
CA ALA A 31 7.53 12.38 5.84
C ALA A 31 6.41 11.55 6.52
N LEU A 32 5.93 10.48 5.87
CA LEU A 32 4.97 9.55 6.45
C LEU A 32 5.74 8.43 7.17
N ASP A 33 5.53 8.29 8.49
CA ASP A 33 6.31 7.37 9.34
C ASP A 33 6.33 5.94 8.80
N ARG A 34 5.18 5.45 8.33
CA ARG A 34 5.07 4.10 7.78
C ARG A 34 5.92 3.89 6.52
N ILE A 35 5.94 4.87 5.62
CA ILE A 35 6.81 4.81 4.44
C ILE A 35 8.26 4.90 4.90
N ARG A 36 8.59 5.79 5.84
CA ARG A 36 9.95 5.92 6.36
C ARG A 36 10.47 4.61 6.97
N GLU A 37 9.62 3.85 7.63
CA GLU A 37 9.97 2.60 8.32
C GLU A 37 10.00 1.38 7.40
N GLU A 38 9.05 1.28 6.45
CA GLU A 38 8.90 0.10 5.58
C GLU A 38 9.64 0.23 4.23
N ARG A 39 10.06 1.43 3.82
CA ARG A 39 10.68 1.67 2.51
C ARG A 39 12.04 1.00 2.40
N ASP A 40 12.23 0.29 1.28
CA ASP A 40 13.50 -0.28 0.86
C ASP A 40 13.92 0.39 -0.45
N ASP A 41 14.85 1.33 -0.36
CA ASP A 41 15.27 2.16 -1.49
C ASP A 41 15.81 1.31 -2.65
N ALA A 42 16.63 0.29 -2.37
CA ALA A 42 17.22 -0.55 -3.41
C ALA A 42 16.15 -1.38 -4.14
N ARG A 43 15.18 -1.89 -3.39
CA ARG A 43 14.09 -2.68 -3.94
C ARG A 43 13.10 -1.81 -4.71
N GLU A 44 12.72 -0.66 -4.18
CA GLU A 44 11.80 0.25 -4.86
C GLU A 44 12.43 0.84 -6.14
N ASP A 45 13.71 1.18 -6.11
CA ASP A 45 14.44 1.64 -7.30
C ASP A 45 14.51 0.55 -8.39
N ALA A 46 14.62 -0.74 -8.01
CA ALA A 46 14.60 -1.85 -8.96
C ALA A 46 13.25 -2.04 -9.68
N ILE A 47 12.15 -1.61 -9.06
CA ILE A 47 10.80 -1.65 -9.63
C ILE A 47 10.29 -0.27 -10.07
N ALA A 48 11.18 0.72 -10.15
CA ALA A 48 10.82 2.09 -10.52
C ALA A 48 10.09 2.14 -11.87
N GLY A 49 9.00 2.90 -11.93
CA GLY A 49 8.16 3.05 -13.11
C GLY A 49 7.30 1.83 -13.49
N GLN A 50 7.38 0.70 -12.77
CA GLN A 50 6.54 -0.46 -13.03
C GLN A 50 5.11 -0.26 -12.52
N GLN A 51 4.12 -0.85 -13.18
CA GLN A 51 2.71 -0.85 -12.74
C GLN A 51 2.54 -1.71 -11.48
N TRP A 52 1.57 -1.39 -10.63
CA TRP A 52 1.15 -2.17 -9.47
C TRP A 52 0.39 -3.46 -9.84
N ALA A 53 0.64 -4.01 -11.02
CA ALA A 53 0.20 -5.33 -11.46
C ALA A 53 1.21 -6.40 -10.98
N MET A 54 1.56 -6.36 -9.69
CA MET A 54 2.54 -7.25 -9.07
C MET A 54 1.96 -7.88 -7.80
N GLU A 55 2.64 -8.89 -7.27
CA GLU A 55 2.22 -9.57 -6.04
C GLU A 55 2.07 -8.58 -4.87
N PRO A 56 1.10 -8.77 -3.95
CA PRO A 56 0.85 -7.82 -2.84
C PRO A 56 2.08 -7.56 -1.95
N ASP A 57 2.94 -8.57 -1.83
CA ASP A 57 4.17 -8.49 -1.05
C ASP A 57 5.28 -7.76 -1.83
N ALA A 58 5.17 -7.66 -3.17
CA ALA A 58 6.10 -6.96 -4.06
C ALA A 58 5.86 -5.42 -4.08
N LEU A 59 4.64 -4.97 -3.77
CA LEU A 59 4.23 -3.56 -3.77
C LEU A 59 5.09 -2.65 -2.87
N PRO A 60 5.32 -1.37 -3.26
CA PRO A 60 6.13 -0.41 -2.52
C PRO A 60 5.50 -0.02 -1.18
N ALA A 61 6.26 0.62 -0.29
CA ALA A 61 5.79 0.98 1.06
C ALA A 61 4.55 1.89 1.03
N CYS A 62 4.40 2.73 -0.01
CA CYS A 62 3.25 3.62 -0.16
C CYS A 62 1.91 2.91 -0.45
N LYS A 63 1.88 1.57 -0.58
CA LYS A 63 0.63 0.77 -0.66
C LYS A 63 -0.28 0.95 0.56
N ALA A 64 0.30 1.27 1.71
CA ALA A 64 -0.44 1.56 2.93
C ALA A 64 -1.11 2.95 2.91
N GLU A 65 -0.53 3.89 2.16
CA GLU A 65 -0.84 5.33 2.15
C GLU A 65 -1.55 5.78 0.86
N SER A 66 -2.29 4.87 0.22
CA SER A 66 -3.06 5.10 -1.01
C SER A 66 -2.23 5.64 -2.19
N GLY A 67 -0.97 5.20 -2.32
CA GLY A 67 -0.05 5.64 -3.38
C GLY A 67 -0.54 5.41 -4.82
N ALA A 68 -1.50 4.50 -5.02
CA ALA A 68 -2.07 4.15 -6.32
C ALA A 68 -3.60 4.33 -6.38
N PHE A 69 -4.14 5.35 -5.70
CA PHE A 69 -5.60 5.53 -5.64
C PHE A 69 -6.25 5.81 -7.01
N MET A 70 -5.51 6.41 -7.96
CA MET A 70 -5.99 6.71 -9.32
C MET A 70 -5.54 5.67 -10.36
N ASN A 71 -5.15 4.47 -9.91
CA ASN A 71 -4.83 3.38 -10.82
C ASN A 71 -6.06 3.03 -11.66
N ASP A 72 -5.87 2.83 -12.96
CA ASP A 72 -6.90 2.36 -13.88
C ASP A 72 -7.15 0.86 -13.74
N GLN A 73 -6.18 0.14 -13.17
CA GLN A 73 -6.25 -1.28 -12.89
C GLN A 73 -6.59 -1.58 -11.43
N GLU A 74 -7.30 -2.68 -11.23
CA GLU A 74 -7.52 -3.23 -9.90
C GLU A 74 -6.21 -3.70 -9.28
N TRP A 75 -6.01 -3.39 -8.01
CA TRP A 75 -4.91 -3.91 -7.22
C TRP A 75 -5.41 -4.22 -5.82
N SER A 76 -4.76 -5.18 -5.17
CA SER A 76 -5.09 -5.55 -3.80
C SER A 76 -3.86 -5.45 -2.91
N ARG A 77 -4.08 -5.17 -1.62
CA ARG A 77 -3.04 -5.25 -0.60
C ARG A 77 -3.40 -6.28 0.45
N ARG A 78 -2.38 -6.99 0.91
CA ARG A 78 -2.48 -7.83 2.11
C ARG A 78 -2.02 -7.02 3.30
N PHE A 79 -2.80 -7.02 4.38
CA PHE A 79 -2.35 -6.54 5.68
C PHE A 79 -2.84 -7.51 6.75
N ILE A 80 -1.99 -7.76 7.73
CA ILE A 80 -2.35 -8.57 8.89
C ILE A 80 -3.05 -7.64 9.88
N HIS A 81 -4.29 -7.94 10.20
CA HIS A 81 -5.05 -7.16 11.17
C HIS A 81 -4.45 -7.36 12.58
N PRO A 82 -4.25 -6.30 13.40
CA PRO A 82 -3.64 -6.46 14.73
C PRO A 82 -4.35 -7.48 15.63
N TYR A 83 -5.65 -7.66 15.41
CA TYR A 83 -6.48 -8.61 16.16
C TYR A 83 -6.57 -10.00 15.54
N SER A 84 -5.82 -10.30 14.46
CA SER A 84 -5.86 -11.64 13.84
C SER A 84 -5.22 -12.73 14.70
N VAL A 85 -4.43 -12.35 15.72
CA VAL A 85 -3.67 -13.27 16.58
C VAL A 85 -4.21 -13.37 18.01
N ILE A 86 -5.30 -12.64 18.33
CA ILE A 86 -5.89 -12.73 19.67
C ILE A 86 -6.87 -13.91 19.74
N LYS A 87 -6.75 -14.75 20.78
CA LYS A 87 -7.65 -15.90 21.01
C LYS A 87 -9.13 -15.52 20.97
N LYS A 88 -9.48 -14.35 21.52
CA LYS A 88 -10.86 -13.86 21.52
C LYS A 88 -11.41 -13.54 20.12
N ALA A 89 -10.55 -13.28 19.14
CA ALA A 89 -11.00 -13.12 17.74
C ALA A 89 -11.24 -14.49 17.08
N GLU A 90 -10.57 -15.56 17.50
CA GLU A 90 -10.80 -16.92 17.00
C GLU A 90 -12.23 -17.40 17.30
N ASP A 91 -12.79 -16.97 18.44
CA ASP A 91 -14.17 -17.28 18.85
C ASP A 91 -15.24 -16.42 18.15
N THR A 92 -14.86 -15.47 17.30
CA THR A 92 -15.85 -14.64 16.57
C THR A 92 -16.31 -15.35 15.29
N PRO A 93 -17.57 -15.12 14.85
CA PRO A 93 -18.08 -15.73 13.61
C PRO A 93 -17.22 -15.45 12.36
N TRP A 94 -16.39 -14.41 12.40
CA TRP A 94 -15.58 -13.89 11.31
C TRP A 94 -14.12 -14.33 11.35
N ALA A 95 -13.77 -15.29 12.22
CA ALA A 95 -12.40 -15.76 12.39
C ALA A 95 -11.86 -16.46 11.13
N PRO A 96 -10.56 -16.28 10.78
CA PRO A 96 -9.92 -17.00 9.68
C PRO A 96 -9.73 -18.48 10.08
N GLY A 97 -10.80 -19.26 9.94
CA GLY A 97 -10.89 -20.67 10.34
C GLY A 97 -12.33 -21.18 10.49
N SER A 98 -13.31 -20.27 10.70
CA SER A 98 -14.74 -20.61 10.80
C SER A 98 -15.50 -20.52 9.48
N LEU A 99 -14.90 -19.94 8.43
CA LEU A 99 -15.49 -19.87 7.09
C LEU A 99 -15.28 -21.19 6.34
N ARG A 100 -16.15 -22.17 6.60
CA ARG A 100 -16.41 -23.28 5.67
C ARG A 100 -17.30 -22.75 4.55
N TRP A 101 -16.77 -22.71 3.33
CA TRP A 101 -17.59 -22.74 2.12
C TRP A 101 -18.10 -24.16 1.90
#